data_AF-E4YUK5-F1
#
_entry.id   AF-E4YUK5-F1
#
_cell.length_a   1.000
_cell.length_b   1.000
_cell.length_c   1.000
_cell.angle_alpha   90.00
_cell.angle_beta   90.00
_cell.angle_gamma   90.00
#
_symmetry.space_group_name_H-M   'P 1'
#
loop_
_entity.id
_entity.type
_entity.pdbx_description
1 polymer ?
#
loop_
_entity_poly.entity_id
_entity_poly.type
_entity_poly.pdbx_seq_one_letter_code
_entity_poly.pdbx_strand_id
1 'polypeptide(L)'
;MPGGRGRGNMRGNPNRLGPYNRGRGGGRGGHFSGPGRNSVFIPFAPFDLEHCAVQFPKVTSNEFDSQVGEMILERNKKITLSEEDSEIMSKIYEEISEVLGSFYTEPMETEGEAESKQEDPQSIDDIRTVGAFANETLIDGVKELEMLITLRNPMKIDEFGEFSDKLTSALPTYTISSSEEFASIKVESLNGFRAHCFITCSGNKIKTSGESHLQKRIMYKNFDMGKRAKWFSENCVDPNIRLLARILSDFRVRFEGFRGMSQWAVELMAHYSMSSFDESGNQLASEIQQKEMVDQFTKDSPSLIWIIFVVSLRLFFG
;
A
#
# COMPACT_ATOMS: atom_id res chain seq x y z
N MET A 1 -4.44 -0.16 -75.04
CA MET A 1 -4.00 -1.37 -74.31
C MET A 1 -2.74 -1.93 -74.98
N PRO A 2 -1.82 -2.63 -74.30
CA PRO A 2 -1.11 -2.28 -73.07
C PRO A 2 0.41 -2.64 -73.13
N GLY A 3 1.13 -2.33 -72.04
CA GLY A 3 2.33 -3.05 -71.59
C GLY A 3 3.65 -2.30 -71.77
N GLY A 4 4.54 -2.13 -70.80
CA GLY A 4 4.68 -2.67 -69.44
C GLY A 4 6.16 -2.50 -69.07
N ARG A 5 6.47 -1.74 -68.00
CA ARG A 5 7.84 -1.38 -67.60
C ARG A 5 8.42 -2.41 -66.63
N GLY A 6 9.67 -2.79 -66.85
CA GLY A 6 10.53 -3.49 -65.90
C GLY A 6 12.01 -3.26 -66.24
N ARG A 7 12.89 -3.47 -65.24
CA ARG A 7 14.35 -3.22 -65.15
C ARG A 7 14.68 -1.81 -64.62
N GLY A 8 15.42 -1.57 -63.53
CA GLY A 8 16.45 -2.35 -62.86
C GLY A 8 17.84 -1.93 -63.35
N ASN A 9 18.57 -1.09 -62.58
CA ASN A 9 20.01 -1.23 -62.30
C ASN A 9 20.66 0.02 -61.63
N MET A 10 21.30 -0.26 -60.48
CA MET A 10 22.66 0.12 -60.04
C MET A 10 23.31 1.46 -60.44
N ARG A 11 23.96 2.12 -59.46
CA ARG A 11 25.43 2.33 -59.31
C ARG A 11 25.72 3.60 -58.49
N GLY A 12 26.68 3.50 -57.56
CA GLY A 12 27.03 4.57 -56.63
C GLY A 12 28.16 5.49 -57.07
N ASN A 13 28.69 6.17 -56.03
CA ASN A 13 29.99 6.85 -55.91
C ASN A 13 30.00 8.38 -56.23
N PRO A 14 31.04 9.15 -55.86
CA PRO A 14 31.36 9.69 -54.53
C PRO A 14 31.65 11.21 -54.52
N ASN A 15 31.93 11.76 -53.33
CA ASN A 15 32.80 12.93 -53.07
C ASN A 15 32.46 14.29 -53.73
N ARG A 16 32.02 15.23 -52.89
CA ARG A 16 32.57 16.60 -52.89
C ARG A 16 32.89 17.07 -51.46
N LEU A 17 34.19 17.05 -51.16
CA LEU A 17 34.89 17.82 -50.13
C LEU A 17 34.80 19.32 -50.48
N GLY A 18 34.34 20.22 -49.61
CA GLY A 18 35.11 20.98 -48.59
C GLY A 18 35.14 22.49 -48.98
N PRO A 19 35.76 23.44 -48.23
CA PRO A 19 36.22 23.46 -46.82
C PRO A 19 35.94 24.82 -46.09
N TYR A 20 36.12 24.84 -44.75
CA TYR A 20 36.54 25.94 -43.83
C TYR A 20 36.03 25.55 -42.43
N ASN A 21 36.64 24.60 -41.71
CA ASN A 21 37.91 24.72 -40.99
C ASN A 21 38.04 25.99 -40.13
N ARG A 22 37.65 25.88 -38.85
CA ARG A 22 38.47 26.26 -37.70
C ARG A 22 38.10 25.40 -36.50
N GLY A 23 38.85 24.32 -36.34
CA GLY A 23 39.03 23.68 -35.04
C GLY A 23 39.99 24.50 -34.16
N ARG A 24 39.77 24.37 -32.85
CA ARG A 24 40.73 24.41 -31.73
C ARG A 24 39.87 24.14 -30.50
N GLY A 25 39.97 23.07 -29.73
CA GLY A 25 40.84 21.90 -29.56
C GLY A 25 40.33 21.31 -28.22
N GLY A 26 40.08 20.01 -28.03
CA GLY A 26 40.96 18.88 -28.24
C GLY A 26 41.40 18.37 -26.86
N GLY A 27 40.87 17.23 -26.42
CA GLY A 27 41.31 16.55 -25.18
C GLY A 27 40.21 15.68 -24.56
N ARG A 28 39.95 14.48 -25.09
CA ARG A 28 40.49 13.20 -24.59
C ARG A 28 39.73 12.64 -23.37
N GLY A 29 38.86 11.65 -23.63
CA GLY A 29 38.31 10.73 -22.62
C GLY A 29 37.16 9.90 -23.21
N GLY A 30 37.38 8.61 -23.44
CA GLY A 30 36.61 7.69 -24.31
C GLY A 30 35.08 7.74 -24.20
N HIS A 31 34.33 7.70 -25.30
CA HIS A 31 34.09 6.48 -26.10
C HIS A 31 33.82 5.22 -25.26
N PHE A 32 32.78 5.29 -24.42
CA PHE A 32 31.96 4.12 -24.08
C PHE A 32 30.54 4.33 -24.65
N SER A 33 30.44 4.54 -25.97
CA SER A 33 29.18 4.36 -26.69
C SER A 33 29.15 2.92 -27.21
N GLY A 34 29.14 1.95 -26.30
CA GLY A 34 28.66 0.60 -26.60
C GLY A 34 27.12 0.64 -26.72
N PRO A 35 26.49 -0.33 -27.40
CA PRO A 35 25.04 -0.42 -27.44
C PRO A 35 24.55 -0.42 -26.00
N GLY A 36 23.67 0.52 -25.66
CA GLY A 36 23.10 0.63 -24.32
C GLY A 36 22.65 -0.75 -23.88
N ARG A 37 23.37 -1.31 -22.90
CA ARG A 37 22.89 -2.50 -22.21
C ARG A 37 21.59 -2.04 -21.58
N ASN A 38 20.48 -2.40 -22.20
CA ASN A 38 19.22 -2.54 -21.50
C ASN A 38 19.56 -3.44 -20.31
N SER A 39 19.87 -2.84 -19.15
CA SER A 39 19.94 -3.57 -17.90
C SER A 39 18.50 -3.94 -17.61
N VAL A 40 18.04 -5.00 -18.28
CA VAL A 40 16.84 -5.71 -17.89
C VAL A 40 17.07 -6.04 -16.43
N PHE A 41 16.26 -5.44 -15.55
CA PHE A 41 16.26 -5.81 -14.15
C PHE A 41 15.96 -7.31 -14.12
N ILE A 42 16.95 -8.11 -13.73
CA ILE A 42 16.77 -9.53 -13.49
C ILE A 42 16.40 -9.60 -12.01
N PRO A 43 15.13 -9.84 -11.66
CA PRO A 43 14.76 -10.02 -10.27
C PRO A 43 15.47 -11.26 -9.75
N PHE A 44 16.34 -11.08 -8.75
CA PHE A 44 16.88 -12.18 -7.98
C PHE A 44 15.96 -12.38 -6.78
N ALA A 45 15.26 -13.52 -6.75
CA ALA A 45 14.61 -13.95 -5.53
C ALA A 45 15.70 -14.22 -4.47
N PRO A 46 15.60 -13.64 -3.27
CA PRO A 46 16.53 -13.99 -2.20
C PRO A 46 16.40 -15.47 -1.85
N PHE A 47 17.46 -16.02 -1.26
CA PHE A 47 17.42 -17.37 -0.72
C PHE A 47 16.35 -17.46 0.39
N ASP A 48 15.46 -18.44 0.26
CA ASP A 48 14.50 -18.85 1.30
C ASP A 48 14.61 -20.36 1.46
N LEU A 49 14.89 -20.80 2.69
CA LEU A 49 15.08 -22.20 3.03
C LEU A 49 13.84 -23.04 2.72
N GLU A 50 12.64 -22.51 2.97
CA GLU A 50 11.39 -23.25 2.75
C GLU A 50 11.14 -23.47 1.25
N HIS A 51 11.53 -22.52 0.39
CA HIS A 51 11.42 -22.67 -1.06
C HIS A 51 12.37 -23.71 -1.64
N CYS A 52 13.41 -24.09 -0.89
CA CYS A 52 14.39 -25.08 -1.32
C CYS A 52 14.58 -26.20 -0.30
N ALA A 53 13.55 -26.49 0.51
CA ALA A 53 13.64 -27.49 1.58
C ALA A 53 14.04 -28.87 1.04
N VAL A 54 13.66 -29.19 -0.20
CA VAL A 54 14.04 -30.44 -0.90
C VAL A 54 15.55 -30.54 -1.10
N GLN A 55 16.22 -29.42 -1.38
CA GLN A 55 17.67 -29.34 -1.56
C GLN A 55 18.42 -29.37 -0.22
N PHE A 56 17.73 -29.12 0.90
CA PHE A 56 18.29 -29.10 2.25
C PHE A 56 17.57 -30.11 3.17
N PRO A 57 17.69 -31.44 2.90
CA PRO A 57 17.06 -32.45 3.72
C PRO A 57 17.57 -32.39 5.17
N LYS A 58 16.64 -32.40 6.13
CA LYS A 58 16.96 -32.35 7.56
C LYS A 58 17.65 -33.66 7.96
N VAL A 59 18.79 -33.56 8.63
CA VAL A 59 19.60 -34.71 9.10
C VAL A 59 18.99 -35.35 10.35
N THR A 60 18.26 -34.56 11.13
CA THR A 60 17.49 -34.97 12.32
C THR A 60 16.04 -34.53 12.15
N SER A 61 15.10 -35.22 12.80
CA SER A 61 13.74 -34.70 12.90
C SER A 61 13.78 -33.35 13.61
N ASN A 62 13.22 -32.30 12.98
CA ASN A 62 12.94 -31.06 13.69
C ASN A 62 11.94 -31.40 14.80
N GLU A 63 12.41 -31.45 16.04
CA GLU A 63 11.51 -31.36 17.16
C GLU A 63 10.97 -29.93 17.17
N PHE A 64 9.66 -29.79 17.02
CA PHE A 64 9.00 -28.52 17.23
C PHE A 64 9.39 -28.02 18.62
N ASP A 65 9.99 -26.82 18.69
CA ASP A 65 10.39 -26.24 19.97
C ASP A 65 9.13 -25.76 20.69
N SER A 66 8.49 -26.68 21.42
CA SER A 66 7.27 -26.39 22.17
C SER A 66 7.44 -25.23 23.13
N GLN A 67 8.65 -25.03 23.68
CA GLN A 67 8.91 -23.92 24.60
C GLN A 67 8.87 -22.58 23.87
N VAL A 68 9.47 -22.50 22.67
CA VAL A 68 9.39 -21.29 21.86
C VAL A 68 7.96 -21.00 21.41
N GLY A 69 7.22 -22.03 21.00
CA GLY A 69 5.80 -21.91 20.68
C GLY A 69 4.98 -21.32 21.83
N GLU A 70 5.17 -21.82 23.05
CA GLU A 70 4.52 -21.30 24.25
C GLU A 70 4.91 -19.83 24.53
N MET A 71 6.20 -19.49 24.46
CA MET A 71 6.66 -18.11 24.68
C MET A 71 6.07 -17.11 23.68
N ILE A 72 5.91 -17.52 22.42
CA ILE A 72 5.28 -16.72 21.37
C ILE A 72 3.81 -16.46 21.73
N LEU A 73 3.07 -17.50 22.12
CA LEU A 73 1.65 -17.38 22.49
C LEU A 73 1.48 -16.48 23.73
N GLU A 74 2.35 -16.64 24.73
CA GLU A 74 2.36 -15.78 25.92
C GLU A 74 2.66 -14.32 25.57
N ARG A 75 3.64 -14.07 24.70
CA ARG A 75 3.95 -12.71 24.25
C ARG A 75 2.79 -12.12 23.49
N ASN A 76 2.20 -12.89 22.57
CA ASN A 76 1.05 -12.44 21.78
C ASN A 76 -0.10 -12.01 22.69
N LYS A 77 -0.42 -12.81 23.72
CA LYS A 77 -1.45 -12.47 24.71
C LYS A 77 -1.16 -11.14 25.42
N LYS A 78 0.10 -10.87 25.76
CA LYS A 78 0.52 -9.62 26.45
C LYS A 78 0.44 -8.38 25.56
N ILE A 79 0.59 -8.52 24.24
CA ILE A 79 0.57 -7.40 23.29
C ILE A 79 -0.77 -7.27 22.56
N THR A 80 -1.73 -8.16 22.83
CA THR A 80 -3.06 -8.09 22.23
C THR A 80 -3.77 -6.88 22.82
N LEU A 81 -4.40 -6.08 21.96
CA LEU A 81 -5.26 -4.97 22.38
C LEU A 81 -6.28 -5.45 23.42
N SER A 82 -6.41 -4.70 24.52
CA SER A 82 -7.38 -5.04 25.56
C SER A 82 -8.82 -4.94 25.04
N GLU A 83 -9.73 -5.73 25.64
CA GLU A 83 -11.15 -5.71 25.27
C GLU A 83 -11.76 -4.32 25.52
N GLU A 84 -11.39 -3.66 26.63
CA GLU A 84 -11.81 -2.29 26.96
C GLU A 84 -11.38 -1.28 25.89
N ASP A 85 -10.12 -1.30 25.48
CA ASP A 85 -9.61 -0.37 24.45
C ASP A 85 -10.27 -0.65 23.08
N SER A 86 -10.52 -1.92 22.75
CA SER A 86 -11.22 -2.34 21.53
C SER A 86 -12.66 -1.81 21.48
N GLU A 87 -13.38 -1.89 22.60
CA GLU A 87 -14.75 -1.35 22.73
C GLU A 87 -14.77 0.17 22.58
N ILE A 88 -13.81 0.88 23.18
CA ILE A 88 -13.69 2.34 23.03
C ILE A 88 -13.44 2.73 21.57
N MET A 89 -12.53 2.05 20.88
CA MET A 89 -12.25 2.29 19.47
C MET A 89 -13.46 2.03 18.58
N SER A 90 -14.18 0.93 18.84
CA SER A 90 -15.40 0.58 18.10
C SER A 90 -16.48 1.64 18.27
N LYS A 91 -16.65 2.15 19.50
CA LYS A 91 -17.59 3.23 19.79
C LYS A 91 -17.23 4.53 19.05
N ILE A 92 -15.95 4.92 19.03
CA ILE A 92 -15.49 6.10 18.28
C ILE A 92 -15.80 5.94 16.78
N TYR A 93 -15.54 4.74 16.23
CA TYR A 93 -15.87 4.44 14.83
C TYR A 93 -17.38 4.57 14.55
N GLU A 94 -18.24 4.03 15.41
CA GLU A 94 -19.69 4.09 15.26
C GLU A 94 -20.21 5.53 15.31
N GLU A 95 -19.77 6.33 16.29
CA GLU A 95 -20.17 7.74 16.42
C GLU A 95 -19.76 8.57 15.20
N ILE A 96 -18.51 8.39 14.71
CA ILE A 96 -18.04 9.08 13.50
C ILE A 96 -18.85 8.63 12.28
N SER A 97 -19.13 7.33 12.14
CA SER A 97 -19.86 6.78 11.00
C SER A 97 -21.31 7.27 10.95
N GLU A 98 -21.97 7.36 12.10
CA GLU A 98 -23.34 7.90 12.21
C GLU A 98 -23.40 9.37 11.80
N VAL A 99 -22.48 10.19 12.33
CA VAL A 99 -22.38 11.62 11.98
C VAL A 99 -22.12 11.79 10.48
N LEU A 100 -21.15 11.06 9.93
CA LEU A 100 -20.83 11.13 8.50
C LEU A 100 -21.99 10.66 7.62
N GLY A 101 -22.76 9.65 8.05
CA GLY A 101 -23.95 9.19 7.36
C GLY A 101 -25.01 10.28 7.19
N SER A 102 -25.12 11.19 8.16
CA SER A 102 -26.08 12.30 8.14
C SER A 102 -25.73 13.42 7.15
N PHE A 103 -24.47 13.54 6.72
CA PHE A 103 -24.01 14.69 5.93
C PHE A 103 -24.53 14.70 4.49
N TYR A 104 -24.99 13.57 3.97
CA TYR A 104 -25.36 13.41 2.56
C TYR A 104 -26.74 12.75 2.35
N THR A 105 -27.61 12.78 3.37
CA THR A 105 -28.96 12.19 3.33
C THR A 105 -30.05 13.08 2.71
N GLU A 106 -29.75 14.26 2.18
CA GLU A 106 -30.76 15.10 1.52
C GLU A 106 -30.74 14.94 -0.01
N PRO A 107 -31.86 14.57 -0.66
CA PRO A 107 -32.00 14.75 -2.09
C PRO A 107 -32.25 16.24 -2.37
N MET A 108 -31.30 16.90 -3.03
CA MET A 108 -31.55 18.22 -3.59
C MET A 108 -32.41 18.06 -4.85
N GLU A 109 -33.73 18.06 -4.69
CA GLU A 109 -34.64 18.39 -5.79
C GLU A 109 -34.42 19.87 -6.12
N THR A 110 -33.53 20.16 -7.05
CA THR A 110 -33.50 21.45 -7.73
C THR A 110 -33.94 21.21 -9.17
N GLU A 111 -35.25 21.27 -9.38
CA GLU A 111 -35.80 21.52 -10.71
C GLU A 111 -35.35 22.93 -11.14
N GLY A 112 -34.53 23.03 -12.18
CA GLY A 112 -34.24 24.31 -12.80
C GLY A 112 -32.87 24.45 -13.43
N GLU A 113 -32.85 24.27 -14.75
CA GLU A 113 -32.02 25.00 -15.72
C GLU A 113 -30.52 24.66 -15.91
N ALA A 114 -30.27 24.26 -17.16
CA ALA A 114 -29.14 24.58 -18.02
C ALA A 114 -27.87 23.70 -17.99
N GLU A 115 -27.52 23.29 -19.21
CA GLU A 115 -26.37 22.52 -19.70
C GLU A 115 -25.01 23.10 -19.29
N SER A 116 -24.71 23.09 -17.99
CA SER A 116 -23.34 22.97 -17.50
C SER A 116 -23.10 21.50 -17.16
N LYS A 117 -21.86 21.02 -17.20
CA LYS A 117 -21.52 19.65 -16.77
C LYS A 117 -21.89 19.51 -15.30
N GLN A 118 -23.13 19.11 -15.01
CA GLN A 118 -23.65 18.97 -13.68
C GLN A 118 -22.90 17.79 -13.05
N GLU A 119 -21.91 18.12 -12.22
CA GLU A 119 -21.17 17.13 -11.45
C GLU A 119 -22.16 16.42 -10.53
N ASP A 120 -22.10 15.08 -10.50
CA ASP A 120 -22.97 14.29 -9.62
C ASP A 120 -22.87 14.83 -8.19
N PRO A 121 -23.99 14.91 -7.42
CA PRO A 121 -23.95 15.42 -6.06
C PRO A 121 -22.97 14.59 -5.22
N GLN A 122 -22.20 15.28 -4.37
CA GLN A 122 -21.25 14.61 -3.50
C GLN A 122 -21.99 13.70 -2.53
N SER A 123 -21.50 12.49 -2.34
CA SER A 123 -22.05 11.53 -1.39
C SER A 123 -20.95 10.60 -0.90
N ILE A 124 -21.18 9.97 0.25
CA ILE A 124 -20.33 8.90 0.76
C ILE A 124 -20.82 7.57 0.18
N ASP A 125 -19.92 6.82 -0.45
CA ASP A 125 -20.21 5.48 -0.96
C ASP A 125 -19.88 4.39 0.07
N ASP A 126 -18.83 4.59 0.89
CA ASP A 126 -18.36 3.60 1.88
C ASP A 126 -17.62 4.27 3.05
N ILE A 127 -17.86 3.78 4.27
CA ILE A 127 -17.10 4.10 5.48
C ILE A 127 -16.72 2.77 6.12
N ARG A 128 -15.42 2.57 6.36
CA ARG A 128 -14.93 1.36 7.02
C ARG A 128 -13.65 1.60 7.78
N THR A 129 -13.37 0.71 8.73
CA THR A 129 -12.04 0.62 9.34
C THR A 129 -11.04 -0.01 8.37
N VAL A 130 -9.78 0.42 8.48
CA VAL A 130 -8.65 -0.13 7.73
C VAL A 130 -7.45 -0.28 8.66
N GLY A 131 -6.36 -0.86 8.13
CA GLY A 131 -5.10 -0.97 8.85
C GLY A 131 -5.15 -1.96 10.02
N ALA A 132 -4.26 -1.76 10.99
CA ALA A 132 -3.99 -2.74 12.03
C ALA A 132 -5.21 -3.08 12.90
N PHE A 133 -6.08 -2.10 13.17
CA PHE A 133 -7.30 -2.32 13.95
C PHE A 133 -8.27 -3.26 13.19
N ALA A 134 -8.59 -2.93 11.93
CA ALA A 134 -9.46 -3.76 11.10
C ALA A 134 -8.90 -5.17 10.85
N ASN A 135 -7.57 -5.27 10.78
CA ASN A 135 -6.86 -6.52 10.55
C ASN A 135 -6.66 -7.36 11.82
N GLU A 136 -7.10 -6.87 12.99
CA GLU A 136 -6.85 -7.48 14.30
C GLU A 136 -5.35 -7.69 14.60
N THR A 137 -4.52 -6.81 14.03
CA THR A 137 -3.06 -6.79 14.19
C THR A 137 -2.56 -5.63 15.05
N LEU A 138 -3.47 -4.81 15.59
CA LEU A 138 -3.13 -3.71 16.49
C LEU A 138 -2.57 -4.25 17.80
N ILE A 139 -1.46 -3.67 18.25
CA ILE A 139 -0.81 -4.02 19.51
C ILE A 139 -1.28 -3.10 20.63
N ASP A 140 -1.29 -3.62 21.85
CA ASP A 140 -1.66 -2.89 23.06
C ASP A 140 -0.82 -1.61 23.25
N GLY A 141 -1.45 -0.58 23.81
CA GLY A 141 -0.87 0.75 23.98
C GLY A 141 -0.92 1.66 22.75
N VAL A 142 -1.24 1.14 21.56
CA VAL A 142 -1.54 1.98 20.39
C VAL A 142 -3.01 2.37 20.42
N LYS A 143 -3.28 3.66 20.59
CA LYS A 143 -4.64 4.21 20.75
C LYS A 143 -5.20 4.85 19.48
N GLU A 144 -4.76 4.42 18.31
CA GLU A 144 -5.13 5.02 17.02
C GLU A 144 -5.72 3.97 16.10
N LEU A 145 -6.95 4.21 15.64
CA LEU A 145 -7.62 3.42 14.61
C LEU A 145 -7.64 4.20 13.29
N GLU A 146 -7.59 3.48 12.18
CA GLU A 146 -7.63 4.08 10.83
C GLU A 146 -8.99 3.83 10.20
N MET A 147 -9.59 4.88 9.63
CA MET A 147 -10.85 4.82 8.88
C MET A 147 -10.61 5.26 7.44
N LEU A 148 -11.30 4.63 6.51
CA LEU A 148 -11.35 5.04 5.11
C LEU A 148 -12.75 5.52 4.76
N ILE A 149 -12.85 6.76 4.31
CA ILE A 149 -14.07 7.37 3.80
C ILE A 149 -13.95 7.44 2.28
N THR A 150 -14.75 6.64 1.59
CA THR A 150 -14.81 6.63 0.13
C THR A 150 -15.99 7.45 -0.33
N LEU A 151 -15.70 8.54 -1.02
CA LEU A 151 -16.66 9.44 -1.63
C LEU A 151 -16.96 9.03 -3.07
N ARG A 152 -18.14 9.43 -3.55
CA ARG A 152 -18.55 9.21 -4.94
C ARG A 152 -17.68 9.98 -5.93
N ASN A 153 -17.37 11.23 -5.61
CA ASN A 153 -16.53 12.09 -6.42
C ASN A 153 -15.29 12.56 -5.62
N PRO A 154 -14.19 12.92 -6.30
CA PRO A 154 -13.03 13.48 -5.64
C PRO A 154 -13.45 14.76 -4.91
N MET A 155 -12.94 14.96 -3.70
CA MET A 155 -13.29 16.13 -2.89
C MET A 155 -12.51 17.36 -3.37
N LYS A 156 -13.19 18.50 -3.47
CA LYS A 156 -12.55 19.80 -3.73
C LYS A 156 -11.86 20.32 -2.49
N ILE A 157 -10.83 21.15 -2.68
CA ILE A 157 -10.08 21.75 -1.56
C ILE A 157 -11.00 22.63 -0.71
N ASP A 158 -11.82 23.47 -1.36
CA ASP A 158 -12.76 24.36 -0.67
C ASP A 158 -13.82 23.57 0.14
N GLU A 159 -14.29 22.44 -0.39
CA GLU A 159 -15.27 21.57 0.26
C GLU A 159 -14.68 20.80 1.46
N PHE A 160 -13.36 20.53 1.45
CA PHE A 160 -12.70 19.78 2.53
C PHE A 160 -12.70 20.56 3.84
N GLY A 161 -12.50 21.89 3.78
CA GLY A 161 -12.60 22.77 4.95
C GLY A 161 -14.00 22.73 5.57
N GLU A 162 -15.03 22.94 4.74
CA GLU A 162 -16.42 22.87 5.19
C GLU A 162 -16.79 21.50 5.78
N PHE A 163 -16.30 20.43 5.17
CA PHE A 163 -16.50 19.06 5.66
C PHE A 163 -15.87 18.86 7.05
N SER A 164 -14.67 19.38 7.27
CA SER A 164 -14.00 19.38 8.58
C SER A 164 -14.76 20.19 9.63
N ASP A 165 -15.25 21.37 9.27
CA ASP A 165 -15.99 22.26 10.19
C ASP A 165 -17.36 21.68 10.57
N LYS A 166 -18.04 21.05 9.62
CA LYS A 166 -19.28 20.29 9.87
C LYS A 166 -19.03 19.15 10.85
N LEU A 167 -17.95 18.39 10.65
CA LEU A 167 -17.57 17.31 11.56
C LEU A 167 -17.24 17.84 12.96
N THR A 168 -16.53 18.97 13.05
CA THR A 168 -16.19 19.62 14.33
C THR A 168 -17.44 20.08 15.08
N SER A 169 -18.43 20.61 14.35
CA SER A 169 -19.69 21.04 14.92
C SER A 169 -20.55 19.86 15.39
N ALA A 170 -20.50 18.74 14.67
CA ALA A 170 -21.29 17.54 14.98
C ALA A 170 -20.67 16.67 16.10
N LEU A 171 -19.35 16.75 16.30
CA LEU A 171 -18.61 15.98 17.30
C LEU A 171 -17.91 16.91 18.33
N PRO A 172 -18.66 17.71 19.12
CA PRO A 172 -18.10 18.73 20.00
C PRO A 172 -17.27 18.18 21.17
N THR A 173 -17.41 16.88 21.47
CA THR A 173 -16.65 16.19 22.51
C THR A 173 -15.25 15.77 22.07
N TYR A 174 -14.94 15.90 20.78
CA TYR A 174 -13.67 15.48 20.18
C TYR A 174 -12.85 16.69 19.72
N THR A 175 -11.54 16.55 19.78
CA THR A 175 -10.63 17.50 19.14
C THR A 175 -10.40 17.05 17.71
N ILE A 176 -10.76 17.90 16.74
CA ILE A 176 -10.64 17.58 15.31
C ILE A 176 -9.52 18.40 14.69
N SER A 177 -8.66 17.73 13.92
CA SER A 177 -7.65 18.38 13.09
C SER A 177 -7.67 17.81 11.67
N SER A 178 -7.72 18.69 10.68
CA SER A 178 -7.73 18.32 9.27
C SER A 178 -6.39 18.61 8.61
N SER A 179 -6.06 17.82 7.59
CA SER A 179 -4.83 17.95 6.81
C SER A 179 -5.11 17.68 5.34
N GLU A 180 -5.13 18.76 4.55
CA GLU A 180 -5.28 18.69 3.09
C GLU A 180 -4.13 17.91 2.44
N GLU A 181 -2.90 18.05 2.96
CA GLU A 181 -1.70 17.35 2.46
C GLU A 181 -1.86 15.83 2.50
N PHE A 182 -2.60 15.31 3.48
CA PHE A 182 -2.83 13.87 3.65
C PHE A 182 -4.26 13.45 3.29
N ALA A 183 -5.08 14.38 2.80
CA ALA A 183 -6.51 14.18 2.57
C ALA A 183 -7.16 13.45 3.75
N SER A 184 -6.93 13.95 4.97
CA SER A 184 -7.29 13.22 6.17
C SER A 184 -7.74 14.12 7.31
N ILE A 185 -8.61 13.60 8.17
CA ILE A 185 -9.08 14.24 9.38
C ILE A 185 -8.77 13.33 10.57
N LYS A 186 -8.22 13.89 11.64
CA LYS A 186 -7.96 13.20 12.90
C LYS A 186 -8.98 13.65 13.93
N VAL A 187 -9.65 12.69 14.54
CA VAL A 187 -10.63 12.88 15.60
C VAL A 187 -10.04 12.30 16.88
N GLU A 188 -9.78 13.14 17.87
CA GLU A 188 -9.13 12.76 19.14
C GLU A 188 -10.07 12.92 20.32
N SER A 189 -10.21 11.84 21.09
CA SER A 189 -10.94 11.80 22.35
C SER A 189 -10.09 12.38 23.49
N LEU A 190 -10.75 12.88 24.54
CA LEU A 190 -10.09 13.36 25.76
C LEU A 190 -9.19 12.30 26.43
N ASN A 191 -9.49 11.02 26.21
CA ASN A 191 -8.72 9.89 26.77
C ASN A 191 -7.51 9.49 25.91
N GLY A 192 -7.19 10.27 24.87
CA GLY A 192 -6.06 10.05 23.96
C GLY A 192 -6.28 9.01 22.86
N PHE A 193 -7.51 8.50 22.72
CA PHE A 193 -7.91 7.65 21.60
C PHE A 193 -8.16 8.48 20.36
N ARG A 194 -7.68 8.00 19.22
CA ARG A 194 -7.70 8.72 17.94
C ARG A 194 -8.30 7.87 16.84
N ALA A 195 -9.14 8.49 16.01
CA ALA A 195 -9.52 7.97 14.71
C ALA A 195 -8.86 8.84 13.63
N HIS A 196 -8.05 8.21 12.78
CA HIS A 196 -7.46 8.85 11.61
C HIS A 196 -8.28 8.49 10.37
N CYS A 197 -9.10 9.43 9.92
CA CYS A 197 -10.00 9.28 8.80
C CYS A 197 -9.33 9.73 7.50
N PHE A 198 -9.09 8.80 6.58
CA PHE A 198 -8.54 9.05 5.25
C PHE A 198 -9.67 9.21 4.23
N ILE A 199 -9.61 10.27 3.43
CA ILE A 199 -10.62 10.56 2.41
C ILE A 199 -10.09 10.12 1.04
N THR A 200 -10.93 9.45 0.27
CA THR A 200 -10.64 9.04 -1.11
C THR A 200 -11.91 8.91 -1.94
N CYS A 201 -11.79 8.51 -3.21
CA CYS A 201 -12.89 8.08 -4.07
C CYS A 201 -12.41 6.94 -4.99
N SER A 202 -13.27 6.49 -5.90
CA SER A 202 -12.89 5.43 -6.85
C SER A 202 -11.71 5.83 -7.74
N GLY A 203 -10.80 4.89 -8.03
CA GLY A 203 -9.57 5.17 -8.80
C GLY A 203 -9.80 5.78 -10.20
N ASN A 204 -10.93 5.49 -10.84
CA ASN A 204 -11.31 6.10 -12.13
C ASN A 204 -11.66 7.59 -11.96
N LYS A 205 -12.38 7.95 -10.89
CA LYS A 205 -12.75 9.33 -10.57
C LYS A 205 -11.54 10.15 -10.11
N ILE A 206 -10.61 9.55 -9.36
CA ILE A 206 -9.31 10.19 -9.03
C ILE A 206 -8.55 10.56 -10.30
N LYS A 207 -8.54 9.67 -11.32
CA LYS A 207 -7.81 9.91 -12.57
C LYS A 207 -8.25 11.18 -13.27
N THR A 208 -9.56 11.44 -13.25
CA THR A 208 -10.20 12.58 -13.91
C THR A 208 -10.21 13.86 -13.08
N SER A 209 -9.74 13.85 -11.83
CA SER A 209 -9.80 15.05 -10.98
C SER A 209 -8.91 16.19 -11.51
N GLY A 210 -9.32 17.44 -11.25
CA GLY A 210 -8.56 18.64 -11.61
C GLY A 210 -7.64 19.12 -10.50
N GLU A 211 -7.01 20.28 -10.69
CA GLU A 211 -6.15 20.94 -9.69
C GLU A 211 -6.93 21.52 -8.50
N SER A 212 -8.23 21.78 -8.68
CA SER A 212 -9.15 22.23 -7.62
C SER A 212 -9.51 21.15 -6.60
N HIS A 213 -9.07 19.91 -6.83
CA HIS A 213 -9.36 18.76 -5.96
C HIS A 213 -8.17 18.45 -5.07
N LEU A 214 -8.42 17.67 -4.01
CA LEU A 214 -7.36 17.08 -3.20
C LEU A 214 -6.34 16.34 -4.11
N GLN A 215 -5.08 16.32 -3.66
CA GLN A 215 -3.98 15.86 -4.50
C GLN A 215 -4.17 14.39 -4.92
N LYS A 216 -4.19 14.13 -6.24
CA LYS A 216 -4.37 12.78 -6.81
C LYS A 216 -3.49 11.71 -6.19
N ARG A 217 -2.21 12.04 -5.99
CA ARG A 217 -1.22 11.13 -5.41
C ARG A 217 -1.66 10.63 -4.03
N ILE A 218 -2.21 11.52 -3.22
CA ILE A 218 -2.63 11.25 -1.85
C ILE A 218 -3.95 10.48 -1.85
N MET A 219 -4.91 10.86 -2.69
CA MET A 219 -6.15 10.08 -2.86
C MET A 219 -5.86 8.66 -3.34
N TYR A 220 -4.92 8.45 -4.28
CA TYR A 220 -4.51 7.10 -4.67
C TYR A 220 -3.85 6.32 -3.53
N LYS A 221 -3.02 6.96 -2.71
CA LYS A 221 -2.44 6.35 -1.51
C LYS A 221 -3.54 5.86 -0.56
N ASN A 222 -4.56 6.68 -0.30
CA ASN A 222 -5.69 6.34 0.55
C ASN A 222 -6.58 5.25 -0.10
N PHE A 223 -6.80 5.32 -1.41
CA PHE A 223 -7.51 4.27 -2.19
C PHE A 223 -6.81 2.91 -2.08
N ASP A 224 -5.47 2.89 -2.15
CA ASP A 224 -4.70 1.66 -2.01
C ASP A 224 -4.74 1.09 -0.59
N MET A 225 -4.89 1.91 0.46
CA MET A 225 -5.16 1.40 1.81
C MET A 225 -6.44 0.55 1.85
N GLY A 226 -7.50 0.98 1.16
CA GLY A 226 -8.74 0.22 1.05
C GLY A 226 -8.58 -1.11 0.30
N LYS A 227 -7.68 -1.17 -0.68
CA LYS A 227 -7.33 -2.43 -1.36
C LYS A 227 -6.53 -3.36 -0.46
N ARG A 228 -5.56 -2.83 0.30
CA ARG A 228 -4.74 -3.61 1.24
C ARG A 228 -5.59 -4.23 2.34
N ALA A 229 -6.51 -3.46 2.92
CA ALA A 229 -7.44 -3.97 3.91
C ALA A 229 -8.32 -5.09 3.34
N LYS A 230 -8.86 -4.91 2.13
CA LYS A 230 -9.63 -5.96 1.44
C LYS A 230 -8.79 -7.20 1.20
N TRP A 231 -7.59 -7.05 0.62
CA TRP A 231 -6.68 -8.16 0.40
C TRP A 231 -6.36 -8.91 1.69
N PHE A 232 -6.09 -8.19 2.78
CA PHE A 232 -5.78 -8.81 4.07
C PHE A 232 -6.97 -9.63 4.58
N SER A 233 -8.18 -9.07 4.53
CA SER A 233 -9.39 -9.80 4.95
C SER A 233 -9.66 -11.07 4.12
N GLU A 234 -9.31 -11.06 2.84
CA GLU A 234 -9.51 -12.19 1.92
C GLU A 234 -8.41 -13.25 2.01
N ASN A 235 -7.16 -12.87 2.31
CA ASN A 235 -5.99 -13.75 2.23
C ASN A 235 -5.40 -14.13 3.59
N CYS A 236 -5.65 -13.34 4.64
CA CYS A 236 -5.13 -13.56 5.99
C CYS A 236 -6.25 -14.06 6.93
N VAL A 237 -6.96 -15.10 6.47
CA VAL A 237 -8.05 -15.75 7.22
C VAL A 237 -7.50 -16.61 8.37
N ASP A 238 -6.30 -17.16 8.22
CA ASP A 238 -5.64 -17.95 9.27
C ASP A 238 -5.29 -17.03 10.46
N PRO A 239 -5.81 -17.30 11.68
CA PRO A 239 -5.50 -16.52 12.87
C PRO A 239 -4.00 -16.52 13.22
N ASN A 240 -3.23 -17.53 12.80
CA ASN A 240 -1.78 -17.57 13.01
C ASN A 240 -1.05 -16.48 12.21
N ILE A 241 -1.58 -16.08 11.05
CA ILE A 241 -1.03 -14.94 10.29
C ILE A 241 -1.20 -13.65 11.08
N ARG A 242 -2.38 -13.43 11.68
CA ARG A 242 -2.65 -12.24 12.50
C ARG A 242 -1.81 -12.23 13.79
N LEU A 243 -1.62 -13.39 14.39
CA LEU A 243 -0.72 -13.58 15.52
C LEU A 243 0.72 -13.20 15.16
N LEU A 244 1.25 -13.74 14.06
CA LEU A 244 2.60 -13.44 13.60
C LEU A 244 2.74 -11.95 13.25
N ALA A 245 1.75 -11.36 12.57
CA ALA A 245 1.74 -9.93 12.25
C ALA A 245 1.80 -9.06 13.53
N ARG A 246 1.11 -9.43 14.61
CA ARG A 246 1.22 -8.73 15.92
C ARG A 246 2.61 -8.85 16.53
N ILE A 247 3.19 -10.04 16.53
CA ILE A 247 4.56 -10.26 17.03
C ILE A 247 5.57 -9.41 16.24
N LEU A 248 5.44 -9.36 14.91
CA LEU A 248 6.29 -8.53 14.05
C LEU A 248 6.04 -7.03 14.26
N SER A 249 4.82 -6.63 14.57
CA SER A 249 4.49 -5.25 14.93
C SER A 249 5.14 -4.85 16.26
N ASP A 250 5.13 -5.74 17.25
CA ASP A 250 5.87 -5.58 18.51
C ASP A 250 7.40 -5.48 18.27
N PHE A 251 7.93 -6.22 17.30
CA PHE A 251 9.35 -6.12 16.94
C PHE A 251 9.72 -4.74 16.40
N ARG A 252 8.85 -4.12 15.59
CA ARG A 252 9.06 -2.75 15.09
C ARG A 252 9.20 -1.73 16.21
N VAL A 253 8.46 -1.92 17.30
CA VAL A 253 8.52 -1.04 18.47
C VAL A 253 9.81 -1.26 19.26
N ARG A 254 10.16 -2.53 19.50
CA ARG A 254 11.29 -2.89 20.37
C ARG A 254 12.66 -2.76 19.72
N PHE A 255 12.75 -2.93 18.40
CA PHE A 255 14.02 -2.96 17.68
C PHE A 255 14.08 -1.83 16.67
N GLU A 256 14.99 -0.87 16.89
CA GLU A 256 15.07 0.34 16.06
C GLU A 256 15.31 0.06 14.57
N GLY A 257 16.06 -1.01 14.26
CA GLY A 257 16.28 -1.45 12.88
C GLY A 257 15.00 -1.80 12.13
N PHE A 258 13.91 -2.12 12.84
CA PHE A 258 12.61 -2.50 12.26
C PHE A 258 11.65 -1.31 12.09
N ARG A 259 11.97 -0.12 12.63
CA ARG A 259 11.06 1.04 12.61
C ARG A 259 10.69 1.52 11.20
N GLY A 260 11.57 1.35 10.22
CA GLY A 260 11.34 1.76 8.83
C GLY A 260 10.31 0.92 8.08
N MET A 261 9.94 -0.24 8.62
CA MET A 261 8.94 -1.11 8.02
C MET A 261 7.54 -0.50 8.18
N SER A 262 6.72 -0.54 7.14
CA SER A 262 5.31 -0.16 7.23
C SER A 262 4.47 -1.30 7.83
N GLN A 263 3.27 -0.98 8.34
CA GLN A 263 2.35 -2.01 8.82
C GLN A 263 1.99 -3.01 7.71
N TRP A 264 1.77 -2.51 6.49
CA TRP A 264 1.51 -3.34 5.32
C TRP A 264 2.65 -4.33 5.03
N ALA A 265 3.91 -3.90 5.15
CA ALA A 265 5.05 -4.79 4.97
C ALA A 265 5.10 -5.89 6.04
N VAL A 266 4.75 -5.58 7.29
CA VAL A 266 4.62 -6.59 8.37
C VAL A 266 3.58 -7.64 8.02
N GLU A 267 2.40 -7.20 7.61
CA GLU A 267 1.27 -8.08 7.29
C GLU A 267 1.59 -8.99 6.10
N LEU A 268 2.20 -8.44 5.06
CA LEU A 268 2.68 -9.22 3.91
C LEU A 268 3.75 -10.25 4.30
N MET A 269 4.71 -9.87 5.15
CA MET A 269 5.72 -10.82 5.62
C MET A 269 5.10 -11.93 6.46
N ALA A 270 4.16 -11.60 7.36
CA ALA A 270 3.47 -12.60 8.16
C ALA A 270 2.72 -13.60 7.27
N HIS A 271 1.96 -13.09 6.29
CA HIS A 271 1.27 -13.92 5.32
C HIS A 271 2.26 -14.80 4.53
N TYR A 272 3.32 -14.21 3.97
CA TYR A 272 4.34 -14.94 3.22
C TYR A 272 5.00 -16.05 4.04
N SER A 273 5.36 -15.77 5.30
CA SER A 273 5.99 -16.73 6.19
C SER A 273 5.11 -17.94 6.48
N MET A 274 3.80 -17.74 6.62
CA MET A 274 2.83 -18.80 6.92
C MET A 274 2.27 -19.49 5.67
N SER A 275 2.45 -18.88 4.49
CA SER A 275 1.95 -19.43 3.24
C SER A 275 2.78 -20.62 2.79
N SER A 276 2.11 -21.74 2.48
CA SER A 276 2.77 -22.92 1.93
C SER A 276 3.07 -22.74 0.44
N PHE A 277 4.25 -23.22 0.04
CA PHE A 277 4.72 -23.23 -1.34
C PHE A 277 4.80 -24.68 -1.82
N ASP A 278 4.44 -24.92 -3.08
CA ASP A 278 4.64 -26.21 -3.73
C ASP A 278 6.12 -26.42 -4.12
N GLU A 279 6.44 -27.61 -4.64
CA GLU A 279 7.79 -27.99 -5.08
C GLU A 279 8.35 -27.10 -6.21
N SER A 280 7.51 -26.27 -6.84
CA SER A 280 7.89 -25.31 -7.89
C SER A 280 8.15 -23.91 -7.33
N GLY A 281 8.00 -23.69 -6.01
CA GLY A 281 8.08 -22.38 -5.38
C GLY A 281 6.83 -21.52 -5.58
N ASN A 282 5.75 -22.09 -6.11
CA ASN A 282 4.47 -21.40 -6.25
C ASN A 282 3.69 -21.52 -4.95
N GLN A 283 3.09 -20.42 -4.49
CA GLN A 283 2.16 -20.49 -3.38
C GLN A 283 0.97 -21.37 -3.81
N LEU A 284 0.51 -22.29 -2.95
CA LEU A 284 -0.66 -23.15 -3.25
C LEU A 284 -1.98 -22.35 -3.43
N ALA A 285 -1.93 -21.02 -3.31
CA ALA A 285 -2.96 -20.07 -3.71
C ALA A 285 -2.41 -19.00 -4.69
N SER A 286 -2.94 -19.02 -5.92
CA SER A 286 -2.86 -18.08 -7.06
C SER A 286 -1.57 -17.27 -7.31
N GLU A 287 -0.87 -17.63 -8.39
CA GLU A 287 0.36 -17.03 -8.99
C GLU A 287 0.32 -15.52 -9.28
N ILE A 288 -0.81 -14.83 -9.11
CA ILE A 288 -0.97 -13.40 -9.43
C ILE A 288 -0.42 -12.50 -8.29
N GLN A 289 -0.32 -13.00 -7.06
CA GLN A 289 -0.03 -12.17 -5.89
C GLN A 289 1.47 -11.94 -5.64
N GLN A 290 2.34 -12.89 -6.00
CA GLN A 290 3.78 -12.81 -5.74
C GLN A 290 4.46 -11.66 -6.51
N LYS A 291 4.03 -11.40 -7.75
CA LYS A 291 4.62 -10.37 -8.61
C LYS A 291 4.32 -8.95 -8.10
N GLU A 292 3.11 -8.71 -7.60
CA GLU A 292 2.75 -7.43 -6.99
C GLU A 292 3.41 -7.23 -5.62
N MET A 293 3.60 -8.31 -4.85
CA MET A 293 4.26 -8.28 -3.54
C MET A 293 5.75 -7.88 -3.63
N VAL A 294 6.49 -8.48 -4.57
CA VAL A 294 7.93 -8.21 -4.78
C VAL A 294 8.14 -6.80 -5.37
N ASP A 295 7.29 -6.37 -6.29
CA ASP A 295 7.36 -5.03 -6.89
C ASP A 295 7.00 -3.91 -5.91
N GLN A 296 6.19 -4.20 -4.87
CA GLN A 296 5.84 -3.22 -3.84
C GLN A 296 6.89 -3.16 -2.72
N PHE A 297 7.42 -4.32 -2.28
CA PHE A 297 8.46 -4.39 -1.25
C PHE A 297 9.77 -3.72 -1.68
N THR A 298 10.15 -3.88 -2.96
CA THR A 298 11.35 -3.24 -3.54
C THR A 298 11.20 -1.72 -3.72
N LYS A 299 9.98 -1.19 -3.82
CA LYS A 299 9.72 0.26 -3.90
C LYS A 299 9.73 0.94 -2.54
N ASP A 300 9.25 0.26 -1.50
CA ASP A 300 9.01 0.88 -0.20
C ASP A 300 10.21 0.75 0.78
N SER A 301 11.18 -0.15 0.57
CA SER A 301 12.37 -0.27 1.44
C SER A 301 13.59 -0.96 0.77
N PRO A 302 14.58 -0.20 0.27
CA PRO A 302 15.68 -0.73 -0.55
C PRO A 302 16.87 -1.40 0.20
N SER A 303 16.78 -1.67 1.51
CA SER A 303 17.92 -2.19 2.29
C SER A 303 17.97 -3.73 2.43
N LEU A 304 19.17 -4.31 2.26
CA LEU A 304 19.47 -5.76 2.31
C LEU A 304 19.24 -6.45 3.68
N ILE A 305 19.04 -5.68 4.74
CA ILE A 305 18.87 -6.20 6.12
C ILE A 305 17.58 -7.01 6.27
N TRP A 306 16.55 -6.72 5.46
CA TRP A 306 15.24 -7.37 5.56
C TRP A 306 15.25 -8.82 5.10
N ILE A 307 16.13 -9.19 4.17
CA ILE A 307 16.23 -10.54 3.61
C ILE A 307 16.70 -11.54 4.68
N ILE A 308 17.63 -11.13 5.55
CA ILE A 308 18.17 -11.98 6.62
C ILE A 308 17.11 -12.27 7.70
N PHE A 309 16.16 -11.36 7.89
CA PHE A 309 15.15 -11.48 8.95
C PHE A 309 13.99 -12.41 8.59
N VAL A 310 13.54 -12.40 7.33
CA VAL A 310 12.51 -13.31 6.83
C VAL A 310 12.93 -14.79 6.99
N VAL A 311 14.22 -15.08 6.76
CA VAL A 311 14.81 -16.41 6.96
C VAL A 311 14.81 -16.83 8.43
N SER A 312 15.03 -15.88 9.35
CA SER A 312 15.14 -16.18 10.79
C SER A 312 13.77 -16.43 11.44
N LEU A 313 12.72 -15.74 11.01
CA LEU A 313 11.36 -15.93 11.56
C LEU A 313 10.72 -17.25 11.13
N ARG A 314 10.99 -17.73 9.91
CA ARG A 314 10.43 -19.01 9.44
C ARG A 314 10.96 -20.22 10.22
N LEU A 315 12.23 -20.18 10.62
CA LEU A 315 12.85 -21.24 11.44
C LEU A 315 12.22 -21.39 12.84
N PHE A 316 11.47 -20.40 13.32
CA PHE A 316 10.83 -20.42 14.64
C PHE A 316 9.33 -20.72 14.61
N PHE A 317 8.67 -20.56 13.47
CA PHE A 317 7.20 -20.63 13.36
C PHE A 317 6.70 -21.72 12.38
N GLY A 318 7.60 -22.40 11.67
CA GLY A 318 7.31 -23.53 10.78
C GLY A 318 7.76 -24.88 11.31
#